data_AF-A0A4Y2C7D8-F1
#
_entry.id   AF-A0A4Y2C7D8-F1
#
_cell.length_a   1.000
_cell.length_b   1.000
_cell.length_c   1.000
_cell.angle_alpha   90.00
_cell.angle_beta   90.00
_cell.angle_gamma   90.00
#
_symmetry.space_group_name_H-M   'P 1'
#
loop_
_entity.id
_entity.type
_entity.pdbx_description
1 polymer ?
#
loop_
_entity_poly.entity_id
_entity_poly.type
_entity_poly.pdbx_seq_one_letter_code
_entity_poly.pdbx_strand_id
1 'polypeptide(L)'
;PQNDAEAEERIEERQRREDAKRRLTQLYNGLVAACPGVRVTRALFDSRIKDLVGDRSPAQLGIDVDLIPAVGSPEEDLLFRRYDLAYDVAICAKRRSIMDRDISLAIKHLTGP
;
A
#
# COMPACT_ATOMS: atom_id res chain seq x y z
N PRO A 1 10.93 -28.17 -26.62
CA PRO A 1 11.84 -27.14 -26.09
C PRO A 1 11.27 -25.72 -26.06
N GLN A 2 10.73 -25.15 -27.16
CA GLN A 2 10.14 -23.79 -27.12
C GLN A 2 8.82 -23.70 -26.34
N ASN A 3 8.00 -24.75 -26.36
CA ASN A 3 6.70 -24.79 -25.69
C ASN A 3 6.80 -24.94 -24.15
N ASP A 4 7.92 -25.48 -23.68
CA ASP A 4 8.16 -25.75 -22.25
C ASP A 4 8.57 -24.45 -21.53
N ALA A 5 9.41 -23.62 -22.17
CA ALA A 5 9.83 -22.31 -21.64
C ALA A 5 8.68 -21.29 -21.55
N GLU A 6 7.79 -21.23 -22.55
CA GLU A 6 6.60 -20.35 -22.53
C GLU A 6 5.54 -20.80 -21.50
N ALA A 7 5.51 -22.09 -21.15
CA ALA A 7 4.65 -22.60 -20.08
C ALA A 7 5.20 -22.24 -18.70
N GLU A 8 6.52 -22.36 -18.51
CA GLU A 8 7.22 -21.98 -17.27
C GLU A 8 7.07 -20.49 -16.98
N GLU A 9 7.27 -19.62 -17.97
CA GLU A 9 7.15 -18.15 -17.80
C GLU A 9 5.74 -17.73 -17.34
N ARG A 10 4.68 -18.38 -17.85
CA ARG A 10 3.30 -18.12 -17.42
C ARG A 10 2.99 -18.58 -15.99
N ILE A 11 3.61 -19.67 -15.54
CA ILE A 11 3.46 -20.18 -14.18
C ILE A 11 4.15 -19.23 -13.20
N GLU A 12 5.37 -18.81 -13.50
CA GLU A 12 6.10 -17.84 -12.70
C GLU A 12 5.35 -16.49 -12.62
N GLU A 13 4.83 -15.98 -13.73
CA GLU A 13 4.07 -14.73 -13.73
C GLU A 13 2.79 -14.84 -12.88
N ARG A 14 2.08 -15.97 -12.96
CA ARG A 14 0.90 -16.21 -12.11
C ARG A 14 1.27 -16.19 -10.63
N GLN A 15 2.34 -16.88 -10.25
CA GLN A 15 2.80 -16.92 -8.85
C GLN A 15 3.19 -15.52 -8.36
N ARG A 16 3.98 -14.77 -9.14
CA ARG A 16 4.36 -13.39 -8.80
C ARG A 16 3.13 -12.51 -8.55
N ARG A 17 2.10 -12.60 -9.42
CA ARG A 17 0.85 -11.84 -9.26
C ARG A 17 0.06 -12.25 -8.01
N GLU A 18 0.03 -13.53 -7.67
CA GLU A 18 -0.64 -14.03 -6.47
C GLU A 18 0.07 -13.59 -5.19
N ASP A 19 1.40 -13.64 -5.17
CA ASP A 19 2.22 -13.18 -4.05
C ASP A 19 2.09 -11.67 -3.84
N ALA A 20 2.09 -10.89 -4.91
CA ALA A 20 1.88 -9.46 -4.83
C ALA A 20 0.49 -9.11 -4.27
N LYS A 21 -0.57 -9.80 -4.75
CA LYS A 21 -1.94 -9.63 -4.23
C LYS A 21 -2.03 -9.98 -2.74
N ARG A 22 -1.37 -11.07 -2.33
CA ARG A 22 -1.30 -11.47 -0.93
C ARG A 22 -0.60 -10.41 -0.10
N ARG A 23 0.53 -9.89 -0.58
CA ARG A 23 1.31 -8.86 0.10
C ARG A 23 0.53 -7.55 0.26
N LEU A 24 -0.12 -7.06 -0.80
CA LEU A 24 -0.98 -5.87 -0.74
C LEU A 24 -2.13 -6.04 0.27
N THR A 25 -2.68 -7.26 0.35
CA THR A 25 -3.76 -7.56 1.30
C THR A 25 -3.25 -7.56 2.73
N GLN A 26 -2.09 -8.14 3.00
CA GLN A 26 -1.44 -8.11 4.31
C GLN A 26 -1.11 -6.67 4.74
N LEU A 27 -0.54 -5.87 3.83
CA LEU A 27 -0.20 -4.48 4.09
C LEU A 27 -1.46 -3.68 4.45
N TYR A 28 -2.52 -3.81 3.65
CA TYR A 28 -3.80 -3.17 3.93
C TYR A 28 -4.38 -3.57 5.30
N ASN A 29 -4.36 -4.86 5.62
CA ASN A 29 -4.84 -5.36 6.92
C ASN A 29 -4.02 -4.81 8.09
N GLY A 30 -2.70 -4.70 7.91
CA GLY A 30 -1.81 -4.08 8.89
C GLY A 30 -2.17 -2.62 9.14
N LEU A 31 -2.40 -1.83 8.08
CA LEU A 31 -2.82 -0.43 8.21
C LEU A 31 -4.18 -0.28 8.90
N VAL A 32 -5.14 -1.16 8.59
CA VAL A 32 -6.44 -1.19 9.29
C VAL A 32 -6.25 -1.48 10.78
N ALA A 33 -5.38 -2.42 11.14
CA ALA A 33 -5.08 -2.75 12.53
C ALA A 33 -4.38 -1.59 13.26
N ALA A 34 -3.53 -0.83 12.57
CA ALA A 34 -2.87 0.35 13.11
C ALA A 34 -3.82 1.53 13.35
N CYS A 35 -5.03 1.52 12.78
CA CYS A 35 -6.01 2.61 12.87
C CYS A 35 -7.30 2.16 13.60
N PRO A 36 -7.27 1.77 14.88
CA PRO A 36 -8.42 1.18 15.56
C PRO A 36 -9.59 2.18 15.68
N GLY A 37 -10.77 1.76 15.22
CA GLY A 37 -11.99 2.57 15.31
C GLY A 37 -12.14 3.66 14.24
N VAL A 38 -11.15 3.83 13.36
CA VAL A 38 -11.21 4.74 12.21
C VAL A 38 -11.04 3.95 10.93
N ARG A 39 -11.95 4.16 9.98
CA ARG A 39 -11.94 3.46 8.70
C ARG A 39 -10.77 3.92 7.83
N VAL A 40 -9.95 2.96 7.41
CA VAL A 40 -9.06 3.08 6.25
C VAL A 40 -9.80 2.51 5.04
N THR A 41 -9.97 3.29 3.98
CA THR A 41 -10.67 2.81 2.78
C THR A 41 -9.68 2.17 1.81
N ARG A 42 -10.14 1.14 1.09
CA ARG A 42 -9.32 0.48 0.08
C ARG A 42 -8.91 1.44 -1.05
N ALA A 43 -9.81 2.33 -1.46
CA ALA A 43 -9.52 3.34 -2.47
C ALA A 43 -8.39 4.30 -2.06
N LEU A 44 -8.38 4.73 -0.79
CA LEU A 44 -7.31 5.58 -0.25
C LEU A 44 -5.98 4.81 -0.23
N PHE A 45 -5.99 3.58 0.27
CA PHE A 45 -4.81 2.70 0.27
C PHE A 45 -4.26 2.50 -1.15
N ASP A 46 -5.11 2.12 -2.11
CA ASP A 46 -4.69 1.86 -3.48
C ASP A 46 -4.12 3.14 -4.14
N SER A 47 -4.67 4.33 -3.82
CA SER A 47 -4.12 5.60 -4.30
C SER A 47 -2.74 5.90 -3.71
N ARG A 48 -2.51 5.61 -2.42
CA ARG A 48 -1.22 5.88 -1.76
C ARG A 48 -0.14 4.88 -2.10
N ILE A 49 -0.53 3.63 -2.35
CA ILE A 49 0.39 2.66 -2.92
C ILE A 49 0.80 3.09 -4.32
N LYS A 50 -0.10 3.62 -5.16
CA LYS A 50 0.28 4.23 -6.46
C LYS A 50 1.29 5.36 -6.30
N ASP A 51 1.09 6.27 -5.35
CA ASP A 51 2.07 7.36 -5.10
C ASP A 51 3.47 6.82 -4.74
N LEU A 52 3.55 5.65 -4.08
CA LEU A 52 4.82 5.01 -3.71
C LEU A 52 5.45 4.20 -4.84
N VAL A 53 4.64 3.54 -5.67
CA VAL A 53 5.08 2.65 -6.76
C VAL A 53 5.08 3.30 -8.15
N GLY A 54 4.69 4.58 -8.23
CA GLY A 54 4.56 5.38 -9.44
C GLY A 54 3.20 5.23 -10.15
N ASP A 55 3.01 6.00 -11.23
CA ASP A 55 1.76 6.13 -12.02
C ASP A 55 1.26 4.84 -12.72
N ARG A 56 1.87 3.69 -12.41
CA ARG A 56 1.39 2.39 -12.87
C ARG A 56 0.16 2.02 -12.06
N SER A 57 -1.01 2.14 -12.70
CA SER A 57 -2.28 1.66 -12.16
C SER A 57 -2.14 0.20 -11.66
N PRO A 58 -2.74 -0.23 -10.53
CA PRO A 58 -2.85 -1.63 -10.12
C PRO A 58 -3.44 -2.55 -11.20
N ALA A 59 -4.14 -2.00 -12.19
CA ALA A 59 -4.64 -2.70 -13.37
C ALA A 59 -3.65 -2.74 -14.56
N GLN A 60 -2.63 -1.88 -14.58
CA GLN A 60 -1.52 -1.83 -15.55
C GLN A 60 -0.19 -2.34 -14.97
N LEU A 61 -0.10 -2.48 -13.66
CA LEU A 61 0.88 -3.27 -12.95
C LEU A 61 0.63 -4.73 -13.33
N GLY A 62 1.34 -5.22 -14.34
CA GLY A 62 1.92 -6.55 -14.21
C GLY A 62 2.67 -6.50 -12.88
N ILE A 63 2.11 -7.13 -11.85
CA ILE A 63 2.34 -6.73 -10.46
C ILE A 63 3.78 -7.04 -10.09
N ASP A 64 4.64 -6.04 -10.18
CA ASP A 64 6.03 -6.13 -9.78
C ASP A 64 6.05 -6.12 -8.26
N VAL A 65 6.18 -7.32 -7.68
CA VAL A 65 6.27 -7.53 -6.22
C VAL A 65 7.34 -6.63 -5.61
N ASP A 66 8.40 -6.37 -6.37
CA ASP A 66 9.57 -5.58 -5.99
C ASP A 66 9.26 -4.11 -5.71
N LEU A 67 8.12 -3.60 -6.20
CA LEU A 67 7.68 -2.22 -5.93
C LEU A 67 6.85 -2.10 -4.64
N ILE A 68 6.27 -3.21 -4.15
CA ILE A 68 5.55 -3.18 -2.87
C ILE A 68 6.59 -3.14 -1.75
N PRO A 69 6.50 -2.21 -0.78
CA PRO A 69 7.44 -2.17 0.34
C PRO A 69 7.65 -3.55 0.96
N ALA A 70 8.91 -3.96 1.12
CA ALA A 70 9.23 -5.24 1.74
C ALA A 70 8.82 -5.22 3.23
N VAL A 71 8.62 -6.39 3.82
CA VAL A 71 8.26 -6.47 5.24
C VAL A 71 9.40 -5.92 6.09
N GLY A 72 9.09 -4.98 6.97
CA GLY A 72 10.07 -4.30 7.82
C GLY A 72 11.02 -3.36 7.07
N SER A 73 10.70 -3.01 5.83
CA SER A 73 11.49 -2.02 5.10
C SER A 73 11.20 -0.60 5.62
N PRO A 74 12.16 0.34 5.50
CA PRO A 74 11.93 1.73 5.88
C PRO A 74 10.72 2.37 5.19
N GLU A 75 10.41 1.95 3.96
CA GLU A 75 9.25 2.41 3.19
C GLU A 75 7.93 1.88 3.78
N GLU A 76 7.90 0.63 4.26
CA GLU A 76 6.75 0.09 4.98
C GLU A 76 6.56 0.86 6.29
N ASP A 77 7.62 1.01 7.09
CA ASP A 77 7.57 1.76 8.35
C ASP A 77 7.09 3.20 8.15
N LEU A 78 7.59 3.87 7.11
CA LEU A 78 7.16 5.22 6.75
C LEU A 78 5.68 5.27 6.38
N LEU A 79 5.19 4.27 5.64
CA LEU A 79 3.77 4.16 5.30
C LEU A 79 2.91 3.99 6.57
N PHE A 80 3.30 3.12 7.50
CA PHE A 80 2.60 2.96 8.78
C PHE A 80 2.61 4.24 9.60
N ARG A 81 3.75 4.92 9.74
CA ARG A 81 3.83 6.22 10.45
C ARG A 81 2.93 7.29 9.84
N ARG A 82 2.80 7.33 8.51
CA ARG A 82 1.87 8.26 7.84
C ARG A 82 0.42 7.97 8.22
N TYR A 83 0.03 6.69 8.28
CA TYR A 83 -1.33 6.29 8.65
C TYR A 83 -1.61 6.51 10.14
N ASP A 84 -0.63 6.30 11.01
CA ASP A 84 -0.72 6.58 12.44
C ASP A 84 -0.96 8.08 12.72
N LEU A 85 -0.19 8.96 12.09
CA LEU A 85 -0.43 10.41 12.18
C LEU A 85 -1.76 10.83 11.55
N ALA A 86 -2.13 10.23 10.42
CA ALA A 86 -3.41 10.51 9.77
C ALA A 86 -4.60 10.04 10.62
N TYR A 87 -4.43 8.95 11.37
CA TYR A 87 -5.37 8.48 12.37
C TYR A 87 -5.56 9.53 13.48
N ASP A 88 -4.49 10.07 14.05
CA ASP A 88 -4.55 11.12 15.07
C ASP A 88 -5.29 12.37 14.56
N VAL A 89 -5.00 12.78 13.32
CA VAL A 89 -5.69 13.90 12.66
C VAL A 89 -7.19 13.60 12.48
N ALA A 90 -7.55 12.37 12.10
CA ALA A 90 -8.93 11.95 11.95
C ALA A 90 -9.68 11.95 13.29
N ILE A 91 -9.06 11.41 14.36
CA ILE A 91 -9.60 11.39 15.72
C ILE A 91 -9.78 12.82 16.26
N CYS A 92 -8.76 13.68 16.15
CA CYS A 92 -8.84 15.07 16.56
C CYS A 92 -9.97 15.82 15.85
N ALA A 93 -10.19 15.50 14.57
CA ALA A 93 -11.28 16.04 13.77
C ALA A 93 -12.64 15.34 14.00
N LYS A 94 -12.75 14.43 14.97
CA LYS A 94 -13.95 13.64 15.30
C LYS A 94 -14.52 12.85 14.12
N ARG A 95 -13.67 12.42 13.18
CA ARG A 95 -14.06 11.65 12.00
C ARG A 95 -13.86 10.16 12.22
N ARG A 96 -14.70 9.38 11.53
CA ARG A 96 -14.67 7.91 11.55
C ARG A 96 -13.93 7.30 10.35
N SER A 97 -13.32 8.13 9.51
CA SER A 97 -12.58 7.68 8.33
C SER A 97 -11.38 8.60 8.10
N ILE A 98 -10.25 7.99 7.74
CA ILE A 98 -9.10 8.70 7.21
C ILE A 98 -9.47 9.24 5.81
N MET A 99 -9.05 10.45 5.53
CA MET A 99 -9.20 11.16 4.26
C MET A 99 -7.83 11.50 3.68
N ASP A 100 -7.78 11.79 2.38
CA ASP A 100 -6.54 12.20 1.71
C ASP A 100 -5.83 13.36 2.40
N ARG A 101 -6.59 14.35 2.87
CA ARG A 101 -6.02 15.50 3.58
C ARG A 101 -5.25 15.10 4.84
N ASP A 102 -5.64 14.03 5.51
CA ASP A 102 -5.00 13.58 6.75
C ASP A 102 -3.64 12.97 6.45
N ILE A 103 -3.59 12.15 5.39
CA ILE A 103 -2.37 11.56 4.88
C ILE A 103 -1.44 12.65 4.33
N SER A 104 -1.97 13.63 3.59
CA SER A 104 -1.16 14.76 3.10
C SER A 104 -0.58 15.60 4.24
N LEU A 105 -1.34 15.81 5.32
CA LEU A 105 -0.83 16.48 6.53
C LEU A 105 0.25 15.64 7.23
N ALA A 106 0.04 14.34 7.35
CA ALA A 106 1.03 13.41 7.90
C ALA A 106 2.33 13.39 7.07
N ILE A 107 2.22 13.34 5.74
CA ILE A 107 3.38 13.45 4.83
C ILE A 107 4.11 14.75 5.11
N LYS A 108 3.42 15.90 5.08
CA LYS A 108 4.03 17.21 5.32
C LYS A 108 4.74 17.28 6.68
N HIS A 109 4.15 16.69 7.72
CA HIS A 109 4.74 16.64 9.06
C HIS A 109 6.01 15.77 9.11
N LEU A 110 6.03 14.65 8.39
CA LEU A 110 7.18 13.75 8.32
C LEU A 110 8.27 14.23 7.36
N THR A 111 7.92 15.05 6.37
CA THR A 111 8.84 15.51 5.31
C THR A 111 9.21 16.99 5.42
N GLY A 112 8.87 17.70 6.49
CA GLY A 112 9.45 19.04 6.65
C GLY A 112 9.18 19.76 7.97
N PRO A 113 9.85 20.91 8.17
CA PRO A 113 11.20 21.20 7.67
C PRO A 113 12.25 20.24 8.24
#